data_AF-A0A2D5QIY2-F1
#
_entry.id   AF-A0A2D5QIY2-F1
#
_cell.length_a   1.000
_cell.length_b   1.000
_cell.length_c   1.000
_cell.angle_alpha   90.00
_cell.angle_beta   90.00
_cell.angle_gamma   90.00
#
_symmetry.space_group_name_H-M   'P 1'
#
loop_
_entity.id
_entity.type
_entity.pdbx_description
1 polymer ?
#
loop_
_entity_poly.entity_id
_entity_poly.type
_entity_poly.pdbx_seq_one_letter_code
_entity_poly.pdbx_strand_id
1 'polypeptide(L)'
;KGDGNNYKLRLTQNKRRASYSSDFKSLKDKWIEISIKIEDFKPYWRGYSYSRYPALDIDQINSLGIHISDKQEGQFKLEIKYIKAIY
;
A
#
# COMPACT_ATOMS: atom_id res chain seq x y z
N LYS A 1 -14.02 -0.09 5.62
CA LYS A 1 -14.35 -0.87 6.83
C LYS A 1 -13.55 -2.15 6.79
N GLY A 2 -12.92 -2.58 7.89
CA GLY A 2 -12.04 -3.74 7.86
C GLY A 2 -12.31 -4.76 8.95
N ASP A 3 -11.39 -5.70 9.05
CA ASP A 3 -11.34 -6.83 9.99
C ASP A 3 -10.33 -6.63 11.13
N GLY A 4 -9.51 -5.57 11.07
CA GLY A 4 -8.44 -5.31 12.03
C GLY A 4 -7.05 -5.70 11.53
N ASN A 5 -6.96 -6.32 10.35
CA ASN A 5 -5.70 -6.70 9.72
C ASN A 5 -4.93 -5.47 9.19
N ASN A 6 -3.62 -5.66 9.04
CA ASN A 6 -2.73 -4.71 8.39
C ASN A 6 -2.72 -4.97 6.88
N TYR A 7 -2.92 -3.92 6.10
CA TYR A 7 -2.91 -3.99 4.65
C TYR A 7 -1.81 -3.08 4.12
N LYS A 8 -1.43 -3.29 2.86
CA LYS A 8 -0.44 -2.47 2.16
C LYS A 8 -1.10 -1.86 0.95
N LEU A 9 -1.00 -0.54 0.83
CA LEU A 9 -1.25 0.16 -0.41
C LEU A 9 0.02 0.06 -1.24
N ARG A 10 -0.08 -0.55 -2.43
CA ARG A 10 1.04 -0.76 -3.34
C ARG A 10 0.86 0.07 -4.59
N LEU A 11 1.92 0.77 -4.99
CA LEU A 11 2.04 1.48 -6.24
C LEU A 11 3.19 0.86 -7.05
N THR A 12 2.99 0.71 -8.36
CA THR A 12 4.05 0.31 -9.27
C THR A 12 4.27 1.37 -10.33
N GLN A 13 5.48 1.35 -10.88
CA GLN A 13 5.88 2.27 -11.94
C GLN A 13 6.37 1.49 -13.15
N ASN A 14 6.20 2.06 -14.33
CA ASN A 14 6.77 1.48 -15.55
C ASN A 14 8.30 1.44 -15.45
N LYS A 15 8.91 0.38 -16.02
CA LYS A 15 10.38 0.20 -16.07
C LYS A 15 11.09 0.13 -14.72
N ARG A 16 10.35 -0.02 -13.61
CA ARG A 16 10.91 -0.24 -12.27
C ARG A 16 10.63 -1.67 -11.83
N ARG A 17 11.63 -2.31 -11.22
CA ARG A 17 11.47 -3.65 -10.64
C ARG A 17 10.74 -3.59 -9.30
N ALA A 18 11.14 -2.68 -8.41
CA ALA A 18 10.54 -2.60 -7.09
C ALA A 18 9.12 -2.03 -7.16
N SER A 19 8.25 -2.52 -6.27
CA SER A 19 6.96 -1.90 -5.99
C SER A 19 7.08 -1.02 -4.76
N TYR A 20 6.41 0.12 -4.76
CA TYR A 20 6.36 1.03 -3.63
C TYR A 20 5.19 0.63 -2.74
N SER A 21 5.42 0.38 -1.46
CA SER A 21 4.35 -0.03 -0.54
C SER A 21 4.35 0.83 0.71
N SER A 22 3.15 1.16 1.20
CA SER A 22 2.93 1.78 2.50
C SER A 22 1.86 0.98 3.25
N ASP A 23 2.10 0.78 4.54
CA ASP A 23 1.28 -0.08 5.38
C ASP A 23 0.20 0.75 6.08
N PHE A 24 -1.01 0.19 6.20
CA PHE A 24 -2.10 0.80 6.94
C PHE A 24 -2.91 -0.24 7.69
N LYS A 25 -3.27 0.09 8.94
CA LYS A 25 -4.08 -0.77 9.79
C LYS A 25 -5.56 -0.49 9.59
N SER A 26 -6.33 -1.52 9.27
CA SER A 26 -7.79 -1.41 9.27
C SER A 26 -8.35 -1.50 10.70
N LEU A 27 -9.54 -0.96 10.93
CA LEU A 27 -10.27 -1.15 12.18
C LEU A 27 -11.45 -2.09 11.97
N LYS A 28 -11.56 -3.08 12.86
CA LYS A 28 -12.64 -4.05 12.86
C LYS A 28 -13.99 -3.34 12.90
N ASP A 29 -14.80 -3.62 11.89
CA ASP A 29 -16.15 -3.11 11.72
C ASP A 29 -16.32 -1.58 11.70
N LYS A 30 -15.25 -0.82 11.49
CA LYS A 30 -15.31 0.66 11.43
C LYS A 30 -14.88 1.20 10.08
N TRP A 31 -15.61 2.21 9.59
CA TRP A 31 -15.14 3.06 8.50
C TRP A 31 -14.14 4.07 9.05
N ILE A 32 -12.97 4.14 8.42
CA ILE A 32 -11.91 5.09 8.74
C ILE A 32 -11.40 5.70 7.45
N GLU A 33 -10.96 6.95 7.54
CA GLU A 33 -10.20 7.62 6.50
C GLU A 33 -8.71 7.57 6.87
N ILE A 34 -7.88 7.18 5.92
CA ILE A 34 -6.44 7.04 6.11
C ILE A 34 -5.76 7.92 5.08
N SER A 35 -4.94 8.86 5.55
CA SER A 35 -4.08 9.67 4.70
C SER A 35 -2.70 9.01 4.64
N ILE A 36 -2.29 8.59 3.45
CA ILE A 36 -0.97 8.01 3.20
C ILE A 36 -0.21 9.01 2.34
N LYS A 37 0.95 9.45 2.81
CA LYS A 37 1.76 10.38 2.06
C LYS A 37 2.67 9.63 1.10
N ILE A 38 3.06 10.31 0.01
CA ILE A 38 4.02 9.76 -0.96
C ILE A 38 5.37 9.41 -0.31
N GLU A 39 5.77 10.15 0.73
CA GLU A 39 6.99 9.89 1.52
C GLU A 39 6.94 8.59 2.34
N ASP A 40 5.75 8.07 2.66
CA ASP A 40 5.60 6.83 3.44
C ASP A 40 5.86 5.58 2.59
N PHE A 41 5.86 5.72 1.26
CA PHE A 41 6.05 4.62 0.34
C PHE A 41 7.50 4.17 0.26
N LYS A 42 7.75 2.92 0.65
CA LYS A 42 9.08 2.31 0.58
C LYS A 42 9.18 1.35 -0.60
N PRO A 43 10.32 1.31 -1.31
CA PRO A 43 10.54 0.39 -2.42
C PRO A 43 10.81 -1.03 -1.90
N TYR A 44 10.03 -1.98 -2.37
CA TYR A 44 10.17 -3.40 -2.07
C TYR A 44 10.37 -4.24 -3.34
N TRP A 45 11.34 -5.15 -3.31
CA TRP A 45 11.49 -6.19 -4.32
C TRP A 45 11.68 -7.55 -3.63
N ARG A 46 10.79 -8.50 -3.91
CA ARG A 46 10.80 -9.85 -3.33
C ARG A 46 10.92 -9.86 -1.79
N GLY A 47 10.26 -8.91 -1.12
CA GLY A 47 10.26 -8.80 0.35
C GLY A 47 11.40 -7.96 0.94
N TYR A 48 12.41 -7.58 0.13
CA TYR A 48 13.51 -6.74 0.58
C TYR A 48 13.20 -5.27 0.31
N SER A 49 13.48 -4.41 1.30
CA SER A 49 13.49 -2.97 1.11
C SER A 49 14.89 -2.47 0.77
N TYR A 50 14.98 -1.45 -0.08
CA TYR A 50 16.26 -0.91 -0.57
C TYR A 50 16.39 0.54 -0.12
N SER A 51 17.42 0.83 0.67
CA SER A 51 17.71 2.21 1.12
C SER A 51 18.25 3.09 0.00
N ARG A 52 18.96 2.51 -0.98
CA ARG A 52 19.40 3.16 -2.23
C ARG A 52 18.57 2.69 -3.41
N TYR A 53 17.33 3.15 -3.49
CA TYR A 53 16.47 3.00 -4.66
C TYR A 53 15.81 4.35 -4.94
N PRO A 54 15.54 4.73 -6.20
CA PRO A 54 14.99 6.05 -6.45
C PRO A 54 13.60 6.18 -5.82
N ALA A 55 13.24 7.40 -5.44
CA ALA A 55 11.94 7.70 -4.85
C ALA A 55 10.79 7.36 -5.81
N LEU A 56 9.59 7.27 -5.25
CA LEU A 56 8.36 7.18 -6.02
C LEU A 56 8.19 8.48 -6.81
N ASP A 57 7.97 8.32 -8.10
CA ASP A 57 7.72 9.38 -9.08
C ASP A 57 6.25 9.27 -9.50
N ILE A 58 5.48 10.30 -9.18
CA ILE A 58 4.01 10.31 -9.29
C ILE A 58 3.58 10.19 -10.76
N ASP A 59 4.35 10.80 -11.68
CA ASP A 59 4.03 10.81 -13.11
C ASP A 59 4.27 9.46 -13.78
N GLN A 60 5.00 8.55 -13.12
CA GLN A 60 5.34 7.23 -13.64
C GLN A 60 4.51 6.10 -13.01
N ILE A 61 3.57 6.42 -12.11
CA ILE A 61 2.67 5.42 -11.50
C ILE A 61 1.77 4.82 -12.58
N ASN A 62 1.74 3.49 -12.66
CA ASN A 62 0.96 2.76 -13.67
C ASN A 62 -0.08 1.81 -13.08
N SER A 63 0.05 1.42 -11.81
CA SER A 63 -0.90 0.53 -11.16
C SER A 63 -0.96 0.78 -9.65
N LEU A 64 -2.13 0.49 -9.11
CA LEU A 64 -2.45 0.52 -7.69
C LEU A 64 -2.96 -0.85 -7.28
N GLY A 65 -2.46 -1.35 -6.16
CA GLY A 65 -2.89 -2.62 -5.58
C GLY A 65 -3.08 -2.51 -4.07
N ILE A 66 -3.95 -3.36 -3.54
CA ILE A 66 -4.10 -3.59 -2.11
C ILE A 66 -3.58 -4.98 -1.80
N HIS A 67 -2.71 -5.09 -0.81
CA HIS A 67 -2.05 -6.33 -0.47
C HIS A 67 -2.23 -6.64 1.01
N ILE A 68 -2.45 -7.91 1.35
CA ILE A 68 -2.37 -8.43 2.71
C ILE A 68 -1.17 -9.38 2.76
N SER A 69 -0.28 -9.19 3.73
CA SER A 69 0.98 -9.94 3.81
C SER A 69 1.41 -10.19 5.26
N ASP A 70 2.68 -10.54 5.47
CA ASP A 70 3.30 -10.67 6.81
C ASP A 70 2.67 -11.77 7.67
N LYS A 71 2.38 -12.91 7.04
CA LYS A 71 1.84 -14.12 7.69
C LYS A 71 0.50 -13.89 8.39
N GLN A 72 -0.31 -12.95 7.89
CA GLN A 72 -1.70 -12.83 8.28
C GLN A 72 -2.49 -13.97 7.63
N GLU A 73 -2.96 -14.89 8.46
CA GLU A 73 -3.65 -16.12 8.05
C GLU A 73 -5.15 -16.04 8.37
N GLY A 74 -5.93 -16.82 7.63
CA GLY A 74 -7.38 -16.93 7.83
C GLY A 74 -8.20 -16.01 6.91
N GLN A 75 -9.48 -15.90 7.23
CA GLN A 75 -10.40 -15.07 6.46
C GLN A 75 -10.07 -13.59 6.66
N PHE A 76 -10.06 -12.84 5.55
CA PHE A 76 -9.91 -11.39 5.58
C PHE A 76 -11.13 -10.71 4.98
N LYS A 77 -11.41 -9.50 5.45
CA LYS A 77 -12.47 -8.64 4.94
C LYS A 77 -12.05 -7.19 4.98
N LEU A 78 -11.96 -6.59 3.80
CA LEU A 78 -11.70 -5.17 3.62
C LEU A 78 -12.70 -4.60 2.62
N GLU A 79 -13.44 -3.57 3.06
CA GLU A 79 -14.37 -2.81 2.24
C GLU A 79 -13.81 -1.41 2.01
N ILE A 80 -13.68 -1.03 0.75
CA ILE A 80 -13.12 0.26 0.31
C ILE A 80 -14.24 1.09 -0.29
N LYS A 81 -14.44 2.31 0.23
CA LYS A 81 -15.48 3.21 -0.27
C LYS A 81 -14.96 4.09 -1.41
N TYR A 82 -13.76 4.64 -1.24
CA TYR A 82 -13.04 5.38 -2.26
C TYR A 82 -11.55 5.33 -1.99
N ILE A 83 -10.78 5.57 -3.03
CA ILE A 83 -9.38 5.94 -2.97
C ILE A 83 -9.29 7.27 -3.72
N LYS A 84 -8.71 8.29 -3.09
CA LYS A 84 -8.55 9.62 -3.67
C LYS A 84 -7.08 9.99 -3.63
N ALA A 85 -6.57 10.47 -4.76
CA ALA A 85 -5.32 11.20 -4.81
C ALA A 85 -5.65 12.68 -4.61
N ILE A 86 -4.98 13.31 -3.64
CA ILE A 86 -5.02 14.76 -3.42
C ILE A 86 -3.59 15.21 -3.72
N TYR A 87 -3.42 15.90 -4.85
CA TYR A 87 -2.16 16.45 -5.34
C TYR A 87 -2.11 17.95 -5.05
#